data_AF-L9ZTZ1-F1
#
_entry.id   AF-L9ZTZ1-F1
#
_cell.length_a   1.000
_cell.length_b   1.000
_cell.length_c   1.000
_cell.angle_alpha   90.00
_cell.angle_beta   90.00
_cell.angle_gamma   90.00
#
_symmetry.space_group_name_H-M   'P 1'
#
loop_
_entity.id
_entity.type
_entity.pdbx_description
1 polymer ?
#
loop_
_entity_poly.entity_id
_entity_poly.type
_entity_poly.pdbx_seq_one_letter_code
_entity_poly.pdbx_strand_id
1 'polypeptide(L)'
;MVRVPEEFRDEFNEKGETFFEIAELLYAHPGRQFTQNELAEKMERSTTTISNHTREMVDEGWLNRQKDQTTFAWNSDVHNPASTEGITAARRFYVDLLNLLKEHSKTTPGAFAILGFAMILTAVVVFAVFVGFSLRFTQDSSVSPAVYIVIAVSSFLTGVIMTLLSPMQAMINRFVGRLISTNIFQSKE
;
A
#
# COMPACT_ATOMS: atom_id res chain seq x y z
N MET A 1 3.46 15.57 9.99
CA MET A 1 3.94 16.59 9.04
C MET A 1 3.80 16.02 7.65
N VAL A 2 2.98 16.66 6.82
CA VAL A 2 2.88 16.33 5.40
C VAL A 2 4.19 16.77 4.77
N ARG A 3 4.91 15.87 4.11
CA ARG A 3 6.19 16.19 3.47
C ARG A 3 5.96 16.35 1.97
N VAL A 4 6.45 17.46 1.42
CA VAL A 4 6.54 17.66 -0.03
C VAL A 4 7.35 16.54 -0.70
N PRO A 5 7.12 16.24 -1.98
CA PRO A 5 7.83 15.18 -2.71
C PRO A 5 9.36 15.34 -2.64
N GLU A 6 10.09 14.22 -2.67
CA GLU A 6 11.56 14.25 -2.66
C GLU A 6 12.13 14.99 -3.87
N GLU A 7 11.51 14.85 -5.04
CA GLU A 7 11.86 15.58 -6.26
C GLU A 7 11.83 17.11 -6.07
N PHE A 8 10.79 17.63 -5.41
CA PHE A 8 10.70 19.06 -5.07
C PHE A 8 11.81 19.50 -4.11
N ARG A 9 12.14 18.64 -3.12
CA ARG A 9 13.21 18.94 -2.15
C ARG A 9 14.59 18.90 -2.79
N ASP A 10 14.81 17.99 -3.73
CA ASP A 10 16.09 17.85 -4.42
C ASP A 10 16.32 19.03 -5.38
N GLU A 11 15.27 19.48 -6.08
CA GLU A 11 15.31 20.63 -6.99
C GLU A 11 15.54 21.95 -6.27
N PHE A 12 14.95 22.13 -5.08
CA PHE A 12 15.02 23.38 -4.31
C PHE A 12 15.80 23.26 -3.00
N ASN A 13 16.74 22.32 -2.91
CA ASN A 13 17.48 22.03 -1.67
C ASN A 13 18.24 23.25 -1.08
N GLU A 14 18.58 24.24 -1.89
CA GLU A 14 19.26 25.49 -1.51
C GLU A 14 18.30 26.58 -1.00
N LYS A 15 16.98 26.38 -1.05
CA LYS A 15 15.98 27.37 -0.64
C LYS A 15 15.77 27.40 0.87
N GLY A 16 15.34 28.57 1.37
CA GLY A 16 15.09 28.80 2.79
C GLY A 16 13.78 28.19 3.30
N GLU A 17 13.63 28.11 4.62
CA GLU A 17 12.49 27.50 5.33
C GLU A 17 11.12 27.99 4.83
N THR A 18 10.93 29.30 4.69
CA THR A 18 9.67 29.90 4.19
C THR A 18 9.27 29.39 2.79
N PHE A 19 10.23 29.02 1.94
CA PHE A 19 9.93 28.43 0.62
C PHE A 19 9.27 27.05 0.79
N PHE A 20 9.82 26.22 1.67
CA PHE A 20 9.29 24.90 1.96
C PHE A 20 7.96 24.95 2.74
N GLU A 21 7.78 25.90 3.64
CA GLU A 21 6.51 26.09 4.37
C GLU A 21 5.34 26.41 3.42
N ILE A 22 5.58 27.26 2.41
CA ILE A 22 4.58 27.57 1.37
C ILE A 22 4.24 26.30 0.59
N ALA A 23 5.25 25.54 0.16
CA ALA A 23 5.05 24.31 -0.59
C ALA A 23 4.30 23.26 0.23
N GLU A 24 4.66 23.06 1.50
CA GLU A 24 3.98 22.13 2.41
C GLU A 24 2.51 22.52 2.63
N LEU A 25 2.22 23.81 2.84
CA LEU A 25 0.86 24.30 3.01
C LEU A 25 -0.01 24.01 1.78
N LEU A 26 0.52 24.30 0.59
CA LEU A 26 -0.19 24.10 -0.67
C LEU A 26 -0.33 22.61 -1.02
N TYR A 27 0.71 21.82 -0.78
CA TYR A 27 0.71 20.37 -0.97
C TYR A 27 -0.28 19.66 -0.03
N ALA A 28 -0.42 20.13 1.22
CA ALA A 28 -1.40 19.60 2.17
C ALA A 28 -2.86 19.98 1.83
N HIS A 29 -3.07 20.99 0.97
CA HIS A 29 -4.41 21.46 0.59
C HIS A 29 -4.55 21.57 -0.94
N PRO A 30 -4.41 20.47 -1.69
CA PRO A 30 -4.33 20.51 -3.15
C PRO A 30 -5.61 20.98 -3.85
N GLY A 31 -6.76 20.94 -3.16
CA GLY A 31 -8.03 21.45 -3.68
C GLY A 31 -8.31 22.92 -3.34
N ARG A 32 -7.43 23.59 -2.59
CA ARG A 32 -7.62 24.98 -2.17
C ARG A 32 -6.67 25.91 -2.92
N GLN A 33 -7.22 27.01 -3.38
CA GLN A 33 -6.44 28.13 -3.87
C GLN A 33 -6.20 29.12 -2.73
N PHE A 34 -4.99 29.65 -2.65
CA PHE A 34 -4.62 30.67 -1.67
C PHE A 34 -4.20 31.95 -2.40
N THR A 35 -4.77 33.07 -1.98
CA THR A 35 -4.31 34.39 -2.42
C THR A 35 -2.92 34.69 -1.85
N GLN A 36 -2.19 35.56 -2.53
CA GLN A 36 -0.90 36.04 -2.04
C GLN A 36 -0.98 36.66 -0.64
N ASN A 37 -2.08 37.34 -0.31
CA ASN A 37 -2.31 37.95 1.00
C ASN A 37 -2.53 36.88 2.08
N GLU A 38 -3.31 35.84 1.79
CA GLU A 38 -3.50 34.73 2.74
C GLU A 38 -2.19 33.99 3.03
N LEU A 39 -1.34 33.80 2.01
CA LEU A 39 -0.02 33.20 2.20
C LEU A 39 0.89 34.11 3.04
N ALA A 40 0.87 35.42 2.79
CA ALA A 40 1.63 36.40 3.55
C ALA A 40 1.24 36.43 5.03
N GLU A 41 -0.07 36.38 5.30
CA GLU A 41 -0.63 36.30 6.65
C GLU A 41 -0.22 35.00 7.35
N LYS A 42 -0.37 33.85 6.67
CA LYS A 42 -0.06 32.53 7.25
C LYS A 42 1.41 32.31 7.56
N MET A 43 2.31 32.89 6.77
CA MET A 43 3.76 32.75 6.95
C MET A 43 4.35 33.90 7.78
N GLU A 44 3.55 34.89 8.19
CA GLU A 44 4.01 36.12 8.84
C GLU A 44 5.12 36.80 8.04
N ARG A 45 4.92 36.93 6.72
CA ARG A 45 5.89 37.54 5.78
C ARG A 45 5.23 38.58 4.90
N SER A 46 6.06 39.41 4.26
CA SER A 46 5.58 40.39 3.29
C SER A 46 5.05 39.69 2.03
N THR A 47 4.06 40.30 1.38
CA THR A 47 3.55 39.85 0.08
C THR A 47 4.66 39.81 -0.97
N THR A 48 5.64 40.72 -0.93
CA THR A 48 6.82 40.71 -1.80
C THR A 48 7.67 39.45 -1.62
N THR A 49 7.90 39.04 -0.36
CA THR A 49 8.63 37.82 -0.03
C THR A 49 7.89 36.59 -0.58
N ILE A 50 6.57 36.50 -0.36
CA ILE A 50 5.74 35.44 -0.93
C ILE A 50 5.84 35.42 -2.45
N SER A 51 5.74 36.58 -3.11
CA SER A 51 5.82 36.69 -4.57
C SER A 51 7.12 36.13 -5.12
N ASN A 52 8.24 36.39 -4.44
CA ASN A 52 9.55 35.91 -4.88
C ASN A 52 9.66 34.39 -4.77
N HIS A 53 9.11 33.80 -3.70
CA HIS A 53 9.12 32.35 -3.52
C HIS A 53 8.15 31.64 -4.47
N THR A 54 6.92 32.15 -4.63
CA THR A 54 5.91 31.49 -5.47
C THR A 54 6.18 31.66 -6.96
N ARG A 55 6.86 32.73 -7.39
CA ARG A 55 7.23 32.92 -8.81
C ARG A 55 8.05 31.75 -9.34
N GLU A 56 9.09 31.37 -8.61
CA GLU A 56 9.99 30.29 -9.00
C GLU A 56 9.27 28.93 -9.03
N MET A 57 8.42 28.64 -8.04
CA MET A 57 7.63 27.41 -8.06
C MET A 57 6.57 27.39 -9.18
N VAL A 58 6.08 28.54 -9.63
CA VAL A 58 5.17 28.63 -10.78
C VAL A 58 5.93 28.45 -12.08
N ASP A 59 7.11 29.06 -12.21
CA ASP A 59 7.94 29.01 -13.42
C ASP A 59 8.42 27.58 -13.70
N GLU A 60 8.78 26.82 -12.64
CA GLU A 60 9.15 25.41 -12.71
C GLU A 60 7.93 24.45 -12.74
N GLY A 61 6.71 24.99 -12.72
CA GLY A 61 5.48 24.19 -12.92
C GLY A 61 4.95 23.45 -11.68
N TRP A 62 5.53 23.65 -10.51
CA TRP A 62 5.07 23.06 -9.24
C TRP A 62 3.78 23.68 -8.72
N LEU A 63 3.53 24.95 -9.01
CA LEU A 63 2.30 25.66 -8.63
C LEU A 63 1.52 26.14 -9.86
N ASN A 64 0.21 26.03 -9.78
CA ASN A 64 -0.71 26.68 -10.71
C ASN A 64 -1.04 28.08 -10.22
N ARG A 65 -0.90 29.07 -11.12
CA ARG A 65 -1.32 30.46 -10.90
C ARG A 65 -2.47 30.82 -11.83
N GLN A 66 -3.61 31.23 -11.28
CA GLN A 66 -4.65 31.85 -12.09
C GLN A 66 -4.26 33.30 -12.41
N LYS A 67 -4.46 33.71 -13.66
CA LYS A 67 -4.01 35.03 -14.15
C LYS A 67 -4.91 36.17 -13.68
N ASP A 68 -6.16 35.86 -13.35
CA ASP A 68 -7.22 36.86 -13.14
C ASP A 68 -7.42 37.22 -11.66
N GLN A 69 -7.00 36.33 -10.77
CA GLN A 69 -6.88 36.54 -9.33
C GLN A 69 -5.53 35.95 -8.94
N THR A 70 -4.66 36.70 -8.25
CA THR A 70 -3.31 36.25 -7.85
C THR A 70 -3.38 35.16 -6.78
N THR A 71 -3.93 34.00 -7.16
CA THR A 71 -4.11 32.81 -6.36
C THR A 71 -3.13 31.74 -6.81
N PHE A 72 -2.67 30.97 -5.83
CA PHE A 72 -1.71 29.89 -5.99
C PHE A 72 -2.34 28.60 -5.48
N ALA A 73 -2.18 27.53 -6.25
CA ALA A 73 -2.57 26.18 -5.87
C ALA A 73 -1.44 25.23 -6.23
N TRP A 74 -1.34 24.12 -5.50
CA TRP A 74 -0.44 23.04 -5.89
C TRP A 74 -0.84 22.48 -7.25
N ASN A 75 0.13 22.23 -8.14
CA ASN A 75 -0.15 21.63 -9.44
C ASN A 75 -0.39 20.13 -9.29
N SER A 76 -1.58 19.74 -8.83
CA SER A 76 -1.97 18.35 -8.61
C SER A 76 -2.19 17.56 -9.90
N ASP A 77 -2.31 18.22 -11.05
CA ASP A 77 -2.41 17.55 -12.35
C ASP A 77 -1.07 16.90 -12.75
N VAL A 78 0.04 17.57 -12.41
CA VAL A 78 1.41 17.09 -12.70
C VAL A 78 2.02 16.39 -11.48
N HIS A 79 1.82 16.94 -10.28
CA HIS A 79 2.46 16.49 -9.04
C HIS A 79 1.42 16.04 -8.02
N ASN A 80 0.58 15.07 -8.38
CA ASN A 80 -0.58 14.67 -7.58
C ASN A 80 -0.21 14.18 -6.15
N PRO A 81 -0.56 14.91 -5.07
CA PRO A 81 -0.24 14.53 -3.70
C PRO A 81 -0.87 13.20 -3.26
N ALA A 82 -2.06 12.88 -3.78
CA ALA A 82 -2.74 11.62 -3.48
C ALA A 82 -2.06 10.42 -4.16
N SER A 83 -1.38 10.65 -5.29
CA SER A 83 -0.59 9.61 -5.96
C SER A 83 0.69 9.31 -5.17
N THR A 84 1.40 10.31 -4.67
CA THR A 84 2.63 10.12 -3.88
C THR A 84 2.35 9.46 -2.53
N GLU A 85 1.29 9.84 -1.82
CA GLU A 85 0.92 9.22 -0.54
C GLU A 85 0.30 7.83 -0.70
N GLY A 86 -0.63 7.66 -1.65
CA GLY A 86 -1.29 6.38 -1.92
C GLY A 86 -0.32 5.32 -2.46
N ILE A 87 0.55 5.69 -3.40
CA ILE A 87 1.56 4.78 -3.97
C ILE A 87 2.61 4.44 -2.90
N THR A 88 3.02 5.39 -2.06
CA THR A 88 3.99 5.10 -0.99
C THR A 88 3.39 4.22 0.10
N ALA A 89 2.15 4.47 0.51
CA ALA A 89 1.46 3.64 1.50
C ALA A 89 1.20 2.22 0.96
N ALA A 90 0.73 2.10 -0.27
CA ALA A 90 0.55 0.81 -0.94
C ALA A 90 1.89 0.08 -1.06
N ARG A 91 2.95 0.77 -1.50
CA ARG A 91 4.30 0.19 -1.62
C ARG A 91 4.82 -0.33 -0.28
N ARG A 92 4.68 0.45 0.79
CA ARG A 92 5.06 0.00 2.15
C ARG A 92 4.27 -1.22 2.58
N PHE A 93 2.95 -1.18 2.42
CA PHE A 93 2.09 -2.33 2.70
C PHE A 93 2.51 -3.59 1.92
N TYR A 94 2.80 -3.47 0.62
CA TYR A 94 3.29 -4.58 -0.20
C TYR A 94 4.64 -5.11 0.28
N VAL A 95 5.58 -4.22 0.61
CA VAL A 95 6.89 -4.60 1.15
C VAL A 95 6.76 -5.32 2.50
N ASP A 96 5.92 -4.80 3.39
CA ASP A 96 5.66 -5.39 4.71
C ASP A 96 4.98 -6.77 4.57
N LEU A 97 3.99 -6.89 3.69
CA LEU A 97 3.33 -8.15 3.38
C LEU A 97 4.32 -9.18 2.80
N LEU A 98 5.17 -8.77 1.85
CA LEU A 98 6.19 -9.65 1.27
C LEU A 98 7.23 -10.08 2.30
N ASN A 99 7.64 -9.18 3.20
CA ASN A 99 8.55 -9.51 4.29
C ASN A 99 7.94 -10.53 5.25
N LEU A 100 6.66 -10.35 5.62
CA LEU A 100 5.91 -11.27 6.47
C LEU A 100 5.75 -12.65 5.81
N LEU A 101 5.39 -12.69 4.53
CA LEU A 101 5.31 -13.93 3.75
C LEU A 101 6.67 -14.62 3.67
N LYS A 102 7.75 -13.87 3.43
CA LYS A 102 9.12 -14.40 3.37
C LYS A 102 9.55 -14.98 4.71
N GLU A 103 9.22 -14.33 5.82
CA GLU A 103 9.53 -14.82 7.16
C GLU A 103 8.76 -16.10 7.48
N HIS A 104 7.45 -16.13 7.24
CA HIS A 104 6.62 -17.30 7.51
C HIS A 104 6.91 -18.47 6.56
N SER A 105 7.32 -18.21 5.31
CA SER A 105 7.70 -19.26 4.34
C SER A 105 8.91 -20.09 4.76
N LYS A 106 9.79 -19.56 5.63
CA LYS A 106 10.96 -20.27 6.15
C LYS A 106 10.60 -21.35 7.17
N THR A 107 9.36 -21.39 7.62
CA THR A 107 8.86 -22.37 8.58
C THR A 107 7.85 -23.28 7.89
N THR A 108 7.91 -24.59 8.15
CA THR A 108 6.96 -25.54 7.55
C THR A 108 5.49 -25.23 7.92
N PRO A 109 5.17 -24.87 9.17
CA PRO A 109 3.84 -24.38 9.53
C PRO A 109 3.42 -23.12 8.77
N GLY A 110 4.31 -22.14 8.63
CA GLY A 110 4.00 -20.90 7.91
C GLY A 110 3.81 -21.13 6.41
N ALA A 111 4.58 -22.01 5.79
CA ALA A 111 4.39 -22.42 4.41
C ALA A 111 3.02 -23.07 4.16
N PHE A 112 2.55 -23.95 5.07
CA PHE A 112 1.21 -24.52 4.97
C PHE A 112 0.09 -23.50 5.14
N ALA A 113 0.26 -22.52 6.03
CA ALA A 113 -0.70 -21.42 6.17
C ALA A 113 -0.78 -20.56 4.90
N ILE A 114 0.37 -20.24 4.28
CA ILE A 114 0.43 -19.47 3.04
C ILE A 114 -0.22 -20.25 1.88
N LEU A 115 0.09 -21.54 1.73
CA LEU A 115 -0.54 -22.40 0.72
C LEU A 115 -2.04 -22.55 0.96
N GLY A 116 -2.45 -22.74 2.21
CA GLY A 116 -3.87 -22.82 2.58
C GLY A 116 -4.63 -21.56 2.22
N PHE A 117 -4.07 -20.39 2.54
CA PHE A 117 -4.62 -19.09 2.17
C PHE A 117 -4.71 -18.91 0.66
N ALA A 118 -3.66 -19.26 -0.10
CA ALA A 118 -3.67 -19.16 -1.56
C ALA A 118 -4.76 -20.03 -2.21
N MET A 119 -4.98 -21.24 -1.68
CA MET A 119 -6.04 -22.14 -2.15
C MET A 119 -7.45 -21.61 -1.84
N ILE A 120 -7.65 -20.99 -0.67
CA ILE A 120 -8.92 -20.32 -0.32
C ILE A 120 -9.16 -19.12 -1.25
N LEU A 121 -8.13 -18.29 -1.49
CA LEU A 121 -8.23 -17.15 -2.39
C LEU A 121 -8.59 -17.59 -3.82
N THR A 122 -7.94 -18.66 -4.29
CA THR A 122 -8.25 -19.28 -5.59
C THR A 122 -9.71 -19.74 -5.65
N ALA A 123 -10.21 -20.38 -4.58
CA ALA A 123 -11.61 -20.80 -4.51
C ALA A 123 -12.58 -19.61 -4.62
N VAL A 124 -12.30 -18.50 -3.92
CA VAL A 124 -13.12 -17.28 -3.96
C VAL A 124 -13.17 -16.71 -5.38
N VAL A 125 -12.01 -16.61 -6.05
CA VAL A 125 -11.92 -16.09 -7.42
C VAL A 125 -12.69 -16.99 -8.39
N VAL A 126 -12.48 -18.30 -8.34
CA VAL A 126 -13.17 -19.26 -9.22
C VAL A 126 -14.67 -19.28 -8.96
N PHE A 127 -15.10 -19.15 -7.70
CA PHE A 127 -16.52 -19.05 -7.35
C PHE A 127 -17.15 -17.75 -7.87
N ALA A 128 -16.46 -16.61 -7.80
CA ALA A 128 -16.94 -15.36 -8.37
C ALA A 128 -17.13 -15.46 -9.90
N VAL A 129 -16.20 -16.15 -10.59
CA VAL A 129 -16.32 -16.46 -12.02
C VAL A 129 -17.54 -17.35 -12.29
N PHE A 130 -17.77 -18.38 -11.48
CA PHE A 130 -18.98 -19.20 -11.56
C PHE A 130 -20.25 -18.36 -11.44
N VAL A 131 -20.34 -17.49 -10.42
CA VAL A 131 -21.49 -16.59 -10.22
C VAL A 131 -21.70 -15.68 -11.44
N GLY A 132 -20.61 -15.13 -12.00
CA GLY A 132 -20.66 -14.30 -13.21
C GLY A 132 -21.22 -15.03 -14.43
N PHE A 133 -20.86 -16.30 -14.64
CA PHE A 133 -21.42 -17.14 -15.70
C PHE A 133 -22.87 -17.56 -15.41
N SER A 134 -23.19 -17.93 -14.17
CA SER A 134 -24.55 -18.33 -13.78
C SER A 134 -25.57 -17.20 -13.90
N LEU A 135 -25.16 -15.96 -13.65
CA LEU A 135 -26.00 -14.77 -13.80
C LEU A 135 -25.99 -14.21 -15.24
N ARG A 136 -25.33 -14.89 -16.20
CA ARG A 136 -25.18 -14.48 -17.61
C ARG A 136 -24.57 -13.09 -17.80
N PHE A 137 -23.80 -12.60 -16.83
CA PHE A 137 -23.05 -11.35 -16.97
C PHE A 137 -21.84 -11.47 -17.91
N THR A 138 -21.45 -12.70 -18.25
CA THR A 138 -20.32 -13.02 -19.11
C THR A 138 -20.77 -13.91 -20.28
N GLN A 139 -20.11 -13.77 -21.44
CA GLN A 139 -20.39 -14.57 -22.64
C GLN A 139 -20.23 -16.07 -22.36
N ASP A 140 -20.94 -16.93 -23.09
CA ASP A 140 -20.93 -18.38 -22.86
C ASP A 140 -19.50 -18.95 -22.76
N SER A 141 -19.17 -19.54 -21.60
CA SER A 141 -17.93 -20.28 -21.43
C SER A 141 -17.98 -21.58 -22.23
N SER A 142 -16.86 -21.95 -22.85
CA SER A 142 -16.68 -23.30 -23.43
C SER A 142 -16.59 -24.39 -22.36
N VAL A 143 -16.42 -24.01 -21.09
CA VAL A 143 -16.32 -24.91 -19.94
C VAL A 143 -17.63 -24.88 -19.15
N SER A 144 -18.14 -26.06 -18.81
CA SER A 144 -19.38 -26.19 -18.02
C SER A 144 -19.27 -25.47 -16.67
N PRO A 145 -20.31 -24.72 -16.25
CA PRO A 145 -20.39 -24.10 -14.92
C PRO A 145 -20.09 -25.06 -13.76
N ALA A 146 -20.41 -26.34 -13.92
CA ALA A 146 -20.14 -27.37 -12.91
C ALA A 146 -18.64 -27.54 -12.61
N VAL A 147 -17.77 -27.36 -13.61
CA VAL A 147 -16.31 -27.49 -13.44
C VAL A 147 -15.76 -26.40 -12.52
N TYR A 148 -16.28 -25.17 -12.64
CA TYR A 148 -15.88 -24.06 -11.77
C TYR A 148 -16.29 -24.29 -10.32
N ILE A 149 -17.51 -24.79 -10.07
CA ILE A 149 -17.92 -25.16 -8.70
C ILE A 149 -17.01 -26.24 -8.12
N VAL A 150 -16.72 -27.30 -8.88
CA VAL A 150 -15.86 -28.39 -8.41
C VAL A 150 -14.48 -27.86 -8.04
N ILE A 151 -13.85 -27.06 -8.90
CA ILE A 151 -12.54 -26.46 -8.62
C ILE A 151 -12.61 -25.54 -7.39
N ALA A 152 -13.65 -24.72 -7.26
CA ALA A 152 -13.83 -23.82 -6.12
C ALA A 152 -13.96 -24.61 -4.81
N VAL A 153 -14.84 -25.61 -4.75
CA VAL A 153 -15.08 -26.43 -3.56
C VAL A 153 -13.83 -27.23 -3.18
N SER A 154 -13.18 -27.88 -4.14
CA SER A 154 -11.95 -28.65 -3.89
C SER A 154 -10.83 -27.74 -3.38
N SER A 155 -10.63 -26.58 -4.01
CA SER A 155 -9.61 -25.62 -3.58
C SER A 155 -9.89 -25.06 -2.19
N PHE A 156 -11.15 -24.76 -1.88
CA PHE A 156 -11.56 -24.27 -0.57
C PHE A 156 -11.28 -25.31 0.52
N LEU A 157 -11.71 -26.56 0.31
CA LEU A 157 -11.51 -27.66 1.26
C LEU A 157 -10.02 -27.92 1.50
N THR A 158 -9.23 -28.02 0.42
CA THR A 158 -7.77 -28.18 0.53
C THR A 158 -7.14 -27.01 1.28
N GLY A 159 -7.59 -25.78 1.01
CA GLY A 159 -7.09 -24.59 1.69
C GLY A 159 -7.38 -24.59 3.20
N VAL A 160 -8.60 -24.96 3.59
CA VAL A 160 -8.99 -25.11 5.01
C VAL A 160 -8.16 -26.19 5.69
N ILE A 161 -8.00 -27.36 5.06
CA ILE A 161 -7.20 -28.47 5.61
C ILE A 161 -5.74 -28.02 5.81
N MET A 162 -5.10 -27.43 4.81
CA MET A 162 -3.71 -26.96 4.90
C MET A 162 -3.53 -25.91 6.00
N THR A 163 -4.48 -25.00 6.15
CA THR A 163 -4.45 -23.98 7.20
C THR A 163 -4.56 -24.60 8.59
N LEU A 164 -5.39 -25.63 8.76
CA LEU A 164 -5.54 -26.36 10.03
C LEU A 164 -4.34 -27.26 10.36
N LEU A 165 -3.63 -27.77 9.35
CA LEU A 165 -2.42 -28.57 9.53
C LEU A 165 -1.23 -27.74 10.02
N SER A 166 -1.21 -26.43 9.74
CA SER A 166 -0.16 -25.50 10.20
C SER A 166 0.06 -25.53 11.73
N PRO A 167 -0.94 -25.26 12.59
CA PRO A 167 -0.77 -25.32 14.05
C PRO A 167 -0.50 -26.74 14.55
N MET A 168 -1.04 -27.77 13.90
CA MET A 168 -0.82 -29.16 14.27
C MET A 168 0.64 -29.58 14.07
N GLN A 169 1.26 -29.15 12.96
CA GLN A 169 2.67 -29.44 12.70
C GLN A 169 3.60 -28.68 13.67
N ALA A 170 3.27 -27.44 14.03
CA ALA A 170 3.99 -26.70 15.07
C ALA A 170 3.91 -27.41 16.43
N MET A 171 2.76 -27.99 16.77
CA MET A 171 2.56 -28.77 17.98
C MET A 171 3.37 -30.08 17.97
N ILE A 172 3.37 -30.81 16.84
CA ILE A 172 4.17 -32.04 16.67
C ILE A 172 5.66 -31.74 16.80
N ASN A 173 6.17 -30.69 16.15
CA ASN A 173 7.58 -30.28 16.28
C ASN A 173 7.96 -29.96 17.74
N ARG A 174 7.06 -29.33 18.50
CA ARG A 174 7.27 -29.06 19.93
C ARG A 174 7.25 -30.33 20.77
N PHE A 175 6.36 -31.28 20.47
CA PHE A 175 6.28 -32.56 21.18
C PHE A 175 7.48 -33.47 20.89
N VAL A 176 7.86 -33.62 19.63
CA VAL A 176 9.03 -34.41 19.22
C VAL A 176 10.32 -33.81 19.78
N GLY A 177 10.47 -32.48 19.73
CA GLY A 177 11.61 -31.79 20.35
C GLY A 177 11.70 -32.05 21.86
N ARG A 178 10.57 -32.05 22.58
CA ARG A 178 10.52 -32.40 24.00
C ARG A 178 10.92 -33.86 24.24
N LEU A 179 10.37 -34.81 23.47
CA LEU A 179 10.60 -36.25 23.63
C LEU A 179 12.05 -36.66 23.34
N ILE A 180 12.68 -36.04 22.34
CA ILE A 180 14.10 -36.25 22.03
C ILE A 180 14.97 -35.62 23.13
N SER A 181 14.62 -34.45 23.65
CA SER A 181 15.39 -33.82 24.74
C SER A 181 15.36 -34.63 26.05
N THR A 182 14.26 -35.32 26.37
CA THR A 182 14.19 -36.14 27.59
C THR A 182 14.98 -37.45 27.48
N ASN A 183 15.02 -38.08 26.30
CA ASN A 183 15.72 -39.35 26.12
C ASN A 183 17.25 -39.22 26.03
N ILE A 184 17.77 -38.07 25.60
CA ILE A 184 19.23 -37.86 25.54
C ILE A 184 19.84 -37.66 26.93
N PHE A 185 19.07 -37.19 27.92
CA PHE A 185 19.54 -36.97 29.30
C PHE A 185 19.32 -38.15 30.26
N GLN A 186 18.70 -39.26 29.82
CA GLN A 186 18.49 -40.45 30.65
C GLN A 186 19.40 -41.65 30.30
N SER A 187 20.34 -41.53 29.35
CA SER A 187 21.28 -42.61 29.00
C SER A 187 22.67 -42.52 29.66
N LYS A 188 22.77 -41.81 30.78
CA LYS A 188 23.96 -41.79 31.64
C LYS A 188 23.56 -41.96 33.10
N GLU A 189 23.24 -43.18 33.48
CA GLU A 189 23.50 -43.73 34.81
C GLU A 189 23.99 -45.18 34.66
#